data_AF-A0A7C1JEF6-F1
#
_entry.id   AF-A0A7C1JEF6-F1
#
_cell.length_a   1.000
_cell.length_b   1.000
_cell.length_c   1.000
_cell.angle_alpha   90.00
_cell.angle_beta   90.00
_cell.angle_gamma   90.00
#
_symmetry.space_group_name_H-M   'P 1'
#
loop_
_entity.id
_entity.type
_entity.pdbx_description
1 polymer ?
#
loop_
_entity_poly.entity_id
_entity_poly.type
_entity_poly.pdbx_seq_one_letter_code
_entity_poly.pdbx_strand_id
1 'polypeptide(L)'
;MGLSFGVRQAVILVLSWALPVILRLLTGVPLGKETWVLYGVPAALLGFTWGLKGSVAAAIVSSALIGTVSLLTRNSSELWAVVMVGGVSLFIGLLFEYSRNREAELRDAIDGLQQLVVTDALTGVYNRRYLFDRLNAEVARARRYNLPVSVIMLDIDDFKNYNDKHGHLAGDVLLQTIAKTIRGALRQEDVVVRYGGDEFAVILTG
;
A
#
# COMPACT_ATOMS: atom_id res chain seq x y z
N MET A 1 -23.22 -17.18 -0.67
CA MET A 1 -21.74 -17.23 -0.76
C MET A 1 -21.29 -16.30 -1.87
N GLY A 2 -20.66 -15.17 -1.53
CA GLY A 2 -20.14 -14.24 -2.54
C GLY A 2 -18.81 -14.74 -3.09
N LEU A 3 -18.66 -14.80 -4.41
CA LEU A 3 -17.37 -15.06 -5.06
C LEU A 3 -16.33 -14.04 -4.59
N SER A 4 -15.12 -14.50 -4.29
CA SER A 4 -14.01 -13.63 -3.89
C SER A 4 -13.72 -12.60 -4.99
N PHE A 5 -13.17 -11.45 -4.60
CA PHE A 5 -12.92 -10.31 -5.50
C PHE A 5 -12.18 -10.72 -6.78
N GLY A 6 -11.16 -11.58 -6.67
CA GLY A 6 -10.41 -12.11 -7.81
C GLY A 6 -11.23 -13.00 -8.73
N VAL A 7 -12.17 -13.79 -8.19
CA VAL A 7 -13.04 -14.67 -9.00
C VAL A 7 -14.08 -13.86 -9.77
N ARG A 8 -14.63 -12.80 -9.18
CA ARG A 8 -15.55 -11.89 -9.91
C ARG A 8 -14.87 -11.21 -11.08
N GLN A 9 -13.63 -10.73 -10.88
CA GLN A 9 -12.85 -10.12 -11.96
C GLN A 9 -12.53 -11.14 -13.06
N ALA A 10 -12.11 -12.35 -12.70
CA ALA A 10 -11.83 -13.41 -13.68
C ALA A 10 -13.07 -13.75 -14.54
N VAL A 11 -14.27 -13.81 -13.96
CA VAL A 11 -15.51 -14.07 -14.70
C VAL A 11 -15.85 -12.95 -15.67
N ILE A 12 -15.78 -11.68 -15.23
CA ILE A 12 -16.04 -10.51 -16.10
C ILE A 12 -15.06 -10.50 -17.28
N LEU A 13 -13.80 -10.87 -17.04
CA LEU A 13 -12.75 -10.92 -18.05
C LEU A 13 -12.96 -12.03 -19.07
N VAL A 14 -13.32 -13.24 -18.63
CA VAL A 14 -13.65 -14.37 -19.53
C VAL A 14 -14.84 -14.01 -20.43
N LEU A 15 -15.88 -13.38 -19.86
CA LEU A 15 -17.04 -12.93 -20.62
C LEU A 15 -16.67 -11.85 -21.65
N SER A 16 -15.75 -10.94 -21.29
CA SER A 16 -15.28 -9.89 -22.19
C SER A 16 -14.48 -10.41 -23.39
N TRP A 17 -13.78 -11.54 -23.25
CA TRP A 17 -13.07 -12.18 -24.38
C TRP A 17 -13.96 -13.11 -25.20
N ALA A 18 -14.94 -13.76 -24.58
CA ALA A 18 -15.85 -14.67 -25.27
C ALA A 18 -16.80 -13.91 -26.21
N LEU A 19 -17.31 -12.74 -25.78
CA LEU A 19 -18.35 -12.01 -26.50
C LEU A 19 -17.92 -11.59 -27.93
N PRO A 20 -16.74 -10.98 -28.18
CA PRO A 20 -16.33 -10.59 -29.53
C PRO A 20 -16.10 -11.79 -30.44
N VAL A 21 -15.57 -12.90 -29.90
CA VAL A 21 -15.36 -14.14 -30.65
C VAL A 21 -16.69 -14.76 -31.07
N ILE A 22 -17.64 -14.86 -30.14
CA ILE A 22 -18.98 -15.40 -30.41
C ILE A 22 -19.70 -14.54 -31.44
N LEU A 23 -19.71 -13.21 -31.26
CA LEU A 23 -20.33 -12.29 -32.20
C LEU A 23 -19.76 -12.46 -33.61
N ARG A 24 -18.44 -12.63 -33.73
CA ARG A 24 -17.78 -12.82 -35.01
C ARG A 24 -18.12 -14.17 -35.66
N LEU A 25 -18.11 -15.26 -34.90
CA LEU A 25 -18.46 -16.58 -35.40
C LEU A 25 -19.92 -16.64 -35.88
N LEU A 26 -20.82 -15.91 -35.23
CA LEU A 26 -22.23 -15.85 -35.60
C LEU A 26 -22.53 -14.96 -36.80
N THR A 27 -21.85 -13.81 -36.91
CA THR A 27 -22.17 -12.80 -37.94
C THR A 27 -21.34 -12.96 -39.22
N GLY A 28 -20.18 -13.61 -39.16
CA GLY A 28 -19.25 -13.75 -40.29
C GLY A 28 -18.63 -12.42 -40.76
N VAL A 29 -18.96 -11.30 -40.10
CA VAL A 29 -18.45 -9.97 -40.44
C VAL A 29 -16.98 -9.89 -40.02
N PRO A 30 -16.06 -9.57 -40.95
CA PRO A 30 -14.68 -9.32 -40.58
C PRO A 30 -14.64 -8.13 -39.63
N LEU A 31 -14.14 -8.34 -38.42
CA LEU A 31 -14.03 -7.26 -37.45
C LEU A 31 -13.05 -6.23 -38.01
N GLY A 32 -13.50 -4.99 -38.18
CA GLY A 32 -12.68 -3.90 -38.72
C GLY A 32 -11.44 -3.63 -37.86
N LYS A 33 -10.50 -2.82 -38.36
CA LYS A 33 -9.23 -2.47 -37.69
C LYS A 33 -9.37 -1.81 -36.31
N GLU A 34 -10.58 -1.59 -35.84
CA GLU A 34 -10.96 -0.82 -34.65
C GLU A 34 -11.35 -1.77 -33.49
N THR A 35 -11.63 -3.02 -33.83
CA THR A 35 -12.12 -4.06 -32.90
C THR A 35 -11.05 -4.71 -32.04
N TRP A 36 -9.76 -4.48 -32.34
CA TRP A 36 -8.65 -4.95 -31.50
C TRP A 36 -8.77 -4.45 -30.05
N VAL A 37 -9.41 -3.29 -29.84
CA VAL A 37 -9.65 -2.69 -28.53
C VAL A 37 -10.52 -3.60 -27.64
N LEU A 38 -11.45 -4.35 -28.23
CA LEU A 38 -12.30 -5.31 -27.51
C LEU A 38 -11.48 -6.48 -26.91
N TYR A 39 -10.35 -6.81 -27.53
CA TYR A 39 -9.42 -7.84 -27.05
C TYR A 39 -8.33 -7.25 -26.15
N GLY A 40 -7.88 -6.02 -26.44
CA GLY A 40 -6.79 -5.34 -25.73
C GLY A 40 -7.17 -4.78 -24.36
N VAL A 41 -8.37 -4.22 -24.20
CA VAL A 41 -8.81 -3.61 -22.92
C VAL A 41 -8.90 -4.64 -21.78
N PRO A 42 -9.46 -5.85 -21.98
CA PRO A 42 -9.49 -6.86 -20.91
C PRO A 42 -8.08 -7.39 -20.58
N ALA A 43 -7.20 -7.47 -21.58
CA ALA A 43 -5.81 -7.89 -21.36
C ALA A 43 -5.01 -6.85 -20.55
N ALA A 44 -5.23 -5.57 -20.80
CA ALA A 44 -4.70 -4.47 -20.01
C ALA A 44 -5.20 -4.50 -18.54
N LEU A 45 -6.50 -4.80 -18.34
CA LEU A 45 -7.10 -4.92 -17.01
C LEU A 45 -6.54 -6.09 -16.18
N LEU A 46 -6.10 -7.17 -16.82
CA LEU A 46 -5.38 -8.27 -16.14
C LEU A 46 -3.98 -7.86 -15.66
N GLY A 47 -3.32 -6.96 -16.38
CA GLY A 47 -2.06 -6.38 -15.94
C GLY A 47 -2.18 -5.55 -14.67
N PHE A 48 -3.31 -4.86 -14.50
CA PHE A 48 -3.62 -4.10 -13.29
C PHE A 48 -3.68 -4.99 -12.03
N THR A 49 -4.31 -6.16 -12.15
CA THR A 49 -4.60 -7.02 -10.99
C THR A 49 -3.41 -7.90 -10.62
N TRP A 50 -2.76 -8.52 -11.60
CA TRP A 50 -1.71 -9.52 -11.38
C TRP A 50 -0.30 -9.07 -11.81
N GLY A 51 -0.13 -7.78 -12.13
CA GLY A 51 1.16 -7.20 -12.48
C GLY A 51 1.73 -7.74 -13.80
N LEU A 52 3.05 -7.79 -13.92
CA LEU A 52 3.72 -8.22 -15.16
C LEU A 52 3.34 -9.66 -15.56
N LYS A 53 3.28 -10.60 -14.60
CA LYS A 53 2.89 -12.00 -14.87
C LYS A 53 1.47 -12.10 -15.44
N GLY A 54 0.53 -11.31 -14.91
CA GLY A 54 -0.84 -11.22 -15.44
C GLY A 54 -0.90 -10.65 -16.85
N SER A 55 -0.12 -9.60 -17.09
CA SER A 55 -0.02 -8.94 -18.40
C SER A 55 0.52 -9.88 -19.47
N VAL A 56 1.56 -10.65 -19.14
CA VAL A 56 2.15 -11.66 -20.03
C VAL A 56 1.15 -12.78 -20.31
N ALA A 57 0.48 -13.31 -19.28
CA ALA A 57 -0.53 -14.34 -19.46
C ALA A 57 -1.69 -13.87 -20.34
N ALA A 58 -2.14 -12.63 -20.14
CA ALA A 58 -3.20 -12.03 -20.94
C ALA A 58 -2.80 -11.82 -22.40
N ALA A 59 -1.56 -11.39 -22.65
CA ALA A 59 -1.00 -11.26 -23.99
C ALA A 59 -0.99 -12.62 -24.71
N ILE A 60 -0.55 -13.69 -24.05
CA ILE A 60 -0.50 -15.05 -24.62
C ILE A 60 -1.90 -15.55 -24.97
N VAL A 61 -2.85 -15.44 -24.02
CA VAL A 61 -4.23 -15.93 -24.23
C VAL A 61 -4.92 -15.16 -25.36
N SER A 62 -4.80 -13.83 -25.37
CA SER A 62 -5.40 -13.01 -26.42
C SER A 62 -4.78 -13.30 -27.80
N SER A 63 -3.47 -13.51 -27.86
CA SER A 63 -2.76 -13.86 -29.08
C SER A 63 -3.19 -15.22 -29.64
N ALA A 64 -3.36 -16.22 -28.77
CA ALA A 64 -3.85 -17.55 -29.15
C ALA A 64 -5.30 -17.50 -29.68
N LEU A 65 -6.15 -16.69 -29.04
CA LEU A 65 -7.54 -16.52 -29.44
C LEU A 65 -7.65 -15.85 -30.83
N ILE A 66 -6.90 -14.77 -31.06
CA ILE A 66 -6.84 -14.09 -32.35
C ILE A 66 -6.30 -15.03 -33.44
N GLY A 67 -5.24 -15.80 -33.13
CA GLY A 67 -4.66 -16.78 -34.04
C GLY A 67 -5.65 -17.86 -34.48
N THR A 68 -6.41 -18.43 -33.53
CA THR A 68 -7.42 -19.46 -33.84
C THR A 68 -8.57 -18.90 -34.68
N VAL A 69 -9.06 -17.70 -34.38
CA VAL A 69 -10.08 -17.01 -35.18
C VAL A 69 -9.58 -16.72 -36.61
N SER A 70 -8.34 -16.26 -36.75
CA SER A 70 -7.71 -15.98 -38.05
C SER A 70 -7.60 -17.24 -38.92
N LEU A 71 -7.23 -18.38 -38.32
CA LEU A 71 -7.17 -19.67 -39.02
C LEU A 71 -8.56 -20.17 -39.46
N LEU A 72 -9.55 -20.11 -38.55
CA LEU A 72 -10.92 -20.56 -38.84
C LEU A 72 -11.60 -19.72 -39.92
N THR A 73 -11.36 -18.42 -39.92
CA THR A 73 -11.92 -17.49 -40.92
C THR A 73 -11.09 -17.40 -42.20
N ARG A 74 -9.94 -18.10 -42.25
CA ARG A 74 -8.96 -18.04 -43.34
C ARG A 74 -8.57 -16.59 -43.70
N ASN A 75 -8.56 -15.70 -42.71
CA ASN A 75 -8.33 -14.28 -42.86
C ASN A 75 -7.06 -13.85 -42.11
N SER A 76 -5.99 -13.54 -42.84
CA SER A 76 -4.71 -13.11 -42.28
C SER A 76 -4.68 -11.63 -41.86
N SER A 77 -5.67 -10.83 -42.23
CA SER A 77 -5.75 -9.40 -41.88
C SER A 77 -5.98 -9.14 -40.39
N GLU A 78 -6.04 -10.18 -39.57
CA GLU A 78 -6.27 -10.17 -38.13
C GLU A 78 -4.96 -10.22 -37.34
N LEU A 79 -3.91 -10.79 -37.96
CA LEU A 79 -2.68 -11.15 -37.28
C LEU A 79 -1.93 -9.93 -36.74
N TRP A 80 -2.14 -8.74 -37.31
CA TRP A 80 -1.59 -7.49 -36.77
C TRP A 80 -2.11 -7.18 -35.35
N ALA A 81 -3.32 -7.63 -34.99
CA ALA A 81 -3.88 -7.40 -33.65
C ALA A 81 -3.12 -8.18 -32.56
N VAL A 82 -2.45 -9.29 -32.91
CA VAL A 82 -1.57 -10.03 -31.99
C VAL A 82 -0.40 -9.14 -31.53
N VAL A 83 0.23 -8.45 -32.48
CA VAL A 83 1.37 -7.55 -32.20
C VAL A 83 0.92 -6.38 -31.33
N MET A 84 -0.25 -5.80 -31.64
CA MET A 84 -0.79 -4.67 -30.87
C MET A 84 -1.20 -5.07 -29.45
N VAL A 85 -1.96 -6.15 -29.30
CA VAL A 85 -2.42 -6.61 -27.99
C VAL A 85 -1.24 -7.08 -27.13
N GLY A 86 -0.30 -7.82 -27.70
CA GLY A 86 0.92 -8.23 -27.02
C GLY A 86 1.76 -7.03 -26.57
N GLY A 87 2.02 -6.09 -27.48
CA GLY A 87 2.80 -4.89 -27.19
C GLY A 87 2.18 -3.99 -26.13
N VAL A 88 0.87 -3.70 -26.25
CA VAL A 88 0.13 -2.89 -25.27
C VAL A 88 0.09 -3.58 -23.90
N SER A 89 -0.15 -4.89 -23.85
CA SER A 89 -0.20 -5.64 -22.58
C SER A 89 1.16 -5.64 -21.89
N LEU A 90 2.25 -5.89 -22.63
CA LEU A 90 3.61 -5.83 -22.10
C LEU A 90 3.97 -4.43 -21.61
N PHE A 91 3.65 -3.39 -22.39
CA PHE A 91 3.90 -2.00 -22.02
C PHE A 91 3.17 -1.62 -20.73
N ILE A 92 1.89 -1.97 -20.60
CA ILE A 92 1.10 -1.74 -19.40
C ILE A 92 1.67 -2.52 -18.20
N GLY A 93 2.04 -3.78 -18.39
CA GLY A 93 2.66 -4.59 -17.35
C GLY A 93 3.97 -3.99 -16.81
N LEU A 94 4.83 -3.50 -17.71
CA LEU A 94 6.08 -2.82 -17.35
C LEU A 94 5.82 -1.50 -16.61
N LEU A 95 4.86 -0.69 -17.07
CA LEU A 95 4.49 0.54 -16.38
C LEU A 95 3.96 0.28 -14.96
N PHE A 96 3.14 -0.76 -14.78
CA PHE A 96 2.65 -1.14 -13.46
C PHE A 96 3.75 -1.63 -12.54
N GLU A 97 4.66 -2.46 -13.03
CA GLU A 97 5.79 -2.94 -12.24
C GLU A 97 6.73 -1.79 -11.85
N TYR A 98 7.01 -0.88 -12.79
CA TYR A 98 7.75 0.34 -12.51
C TYR A 98 7.07 1.19 -11.43
N SER A 99 5.75 1.41 -11.54
CA SER A 99 4.98 2.17 -10.55
C SER A 99 5.03 1.52 -9.16
N ARG A 100 4.84 0.20 -9.08
CA ARG A 100 4.87 -0.54 -7.81
C ARG A 100 6.26 -0.47 -7.15
N ASN A 101 7.32 -0.63 -7.94
CA ASN A 101 8.68 -0.53 -7.44
C ASN A 101 8.99 0.88 -6.94
N ARG A 102 8.51 1.91 -7.66
CA ARG A 102 8.69 3.30 -7.23
C ARG A 102 7.93 3.63 -5.96
N GLU A 103 6.72 3.10 -5.80
CA GLU A 103 5.97 3.23 -4.56
C GLU A 103 6.69 2.58 -3.38
N ALA A 104 7.26 1.38 -3.57
CA ALA A 104 8.03 0.70 -2.53
C ALA A 104 9.27 1.52 -2.14
N GLU A 105 10.03 2.00 -3.12
CA GLU A 105 11.22 2.83 -2.89
C GLU A 105 10.88 4.14 -2.16
N LEU A 106 9.77 4.79 -2.54
CA LEU A 106 9.28 5.99 -1.86
C LEU A 106 8.86 5.70 -0.42
N ARG A 107 8.20 4.57 -0.16
CA ARG A 107 7.83 4.16 1.20
C ARG A 107 9.06 3.91 2.05
N ASP A 108 10.04 3.17 1.54
CA ASP A 108 11.29 2.92 2.26
C ASP A 108 12.05 4.23 2.56
N ALA A 109 12.06 5.17 1.62
CA ALA A 109 12.65 6.49 1.82
C ALA A 109 11.89 7.30 2.89
N ILE A 110 10.56 7.29 2.86
CA ILE A 110 9.72 7.95 3.88
C ILE A 110 9.96 7.33 5.25
N ASP A 111 9.98 6.01 5.35
CA ASP A 111 10.23 5.30 6.62
C ASP A 111 11.64 5.62 7.14
N GLY A 112 12.64 5.67 6.26
CA GLY A 112 13.99 6.11 6.60
C GLY A 112 14.05 7.57 7.10
N LEU A 113 13.27 8.48 6.51
CA LEU A 113 13.16 9.86 6.99
C LEU A 113 12.42 9.95 8.32
N GLN A 114 11.34 9.18 8.50
CA GLN A 114 10.61 9.10 9.76
C GLN A 114 11.50 8.62 10.91
N GLN A 115 12.46 7.74 10.63
CA GLN A 115 13.45 7.31 11.62
C GLN A 115 14.35 8.46 12.10
N LEU A 116 14.53 9.54 11.34
CA LEU A 116 15.30 10.72 11.73
C LEU A 116 14.48 11.71 12.56
N VAL A 117 13.16 11.61 12.52
CA VAL A 117 12.29 12.45 13.34
C VAL A 117 12.44 11.99 14.79
N VAL A 118 12.79 12.90 15.69
CA VAL A 118 12.93 12.60 17.14
C VAL A 118 11.63 12.81 17.92
N THR A 119 10.63 13.42 17.29
CA THR A 119 9.33 13.77 17.88
C THR A 119 8.18 13.00 17.23
N ASP A 120 7.19 12.61 18.04
CA ASP A 120 5.92 12.07 17.57
C ASP A 120 5.07 13.15 16.90
N ALA A 121 4.60 12.88 15.69
CA ALA A 121 3.89 13.86 14.86
C ALA A 121 2.52 14.26 15.43
N LEU A 122 1.84 13.35 16.14
CA LEU A 122 0.51 13.62 16.68
C LEU A 122 0.57 14.46 17.96
N THR A 123 1.43 14.05 18.90
CA THR A 123 1.46 14.61 20.26
C THR A 123 2.52 15.69 20.45
N GLY A 124 3.51 15.76 19.56
CA GLY A 124 4.65 16.68 19.67
C GLY A 124 5.59 16.38 20.84
N VAL A 125 5.46 15.23 21.50
CA VAL A 125 6.46 14.71 22.46
C VAL A 125 7.53 13.93 21.74
N TYR A 126 8.60 13.55 22.44
CA TYR A 126 9.64 12.73 21.82
C TYR A 126 9.09 11.35 21.46
N ASN A 127 9.70 10.69 20.49
CA ASN A 127 9.31 9.34 20.10
C ASN A 127 10.11 8.27 20.83
N ARG A 128 9.67 7.01 20.71
CA ARG A 128 10.31 5.83 21.30
C ARG A 128 11.81 5.74 21.02
N ARG A 129 12.29 6.14 19.83
CA ARG A 129 13.72 6.11 19.51
C ARG A 129 14.51 7.06 20.41
N TYR A 130 14.03 8.29 20.56
CA TYR A 130 14.66 9.27 21.42
C TYR A 130 14.72 8.82 22.89
N LEU A 131 13.73 8.05 23.37
CA LEU A 131 13.79 7.46 24.72
C LEU A 131 15.07 6.65 24.94
N PHE A 132 15.38 5.71 24.06
CA PHE A 132 16.53 4.82 24.22
C PHE A 132 17.84 5.59 24.09
N ASP A 133 17.94 6.49 23.11
CA ASP A 133 19.13 7.32 22.92
C ASP A 133 19.38 8.21 24.16
N ARG A 134 18.33 8.85 24.68
CA ARG A 134 18.40 9.71 25.86
C ARG A 134 18.67 8.94 27.14
N LEU A 135 18.02 7.80 27.33
CA LEU A 135 18.18 6.97 28.53
C LEU A 135 19.60 6.41 28.62
N ASN A 136 20.20 5.98 27.51
CA ASN A 136 21.60 5.54 27.49
C ASN A 136 22.55 6.65 27.93
N ALA A 137 22.33 7.88 27.45
CA ALA A 137 23.12 9.04 27.84
C ALA A 137 22.94 9.39 29.33
N GLU A 138 21.69 9.39 29.84
CA GLU A 138 21.41 9.71 31.24
C GLU A 138 21.89 8.63 32.20
N VAL A 139 21.82 7.34 31.85
CA VAL A 139 22.40 6.27 32.67
C VAL A 139 23.93 6.41 32.77
N ALA A 140 24.60 6.76 31.67
CA ALA A 140 26.04 7.00 31.68
C ALA A 140 26.41 8.21 32.57
N ARG A 141 25.64 9.30 32.47
CA ARG A 141 25.80 10.50 33.30
C ARG A 141 25.54 10.20 34.79
N ALA A 142 24.44 9.52 35.09
CA ALA A 142 24.04 9.10 36.42
C ALA A 142 25.13 8.28 37.12
N ARG A 143 25.71 7.30 36.41
CA ARG A 143 26.84 6.51 36.92
C ARG A 143 28.08 7.36 37.19
N ARG A 144 28.39 8.33 36.32
CA ARG A 144 29.56 9.20 36.48
C ARG A 144 29.45 10.15 37.67
N TYR A 145 28.25 10.67 37.92
CA TYR A 145 28.02 11.70 38.93
C TYR A 145 27.28 11.19 40.17
N ASN A 146 27.02 9.88 40.25
CA ASN A 146 26.25 9.22 41.32
C ASN A 146 24.86 9.87 41.54
N LEU A 147 24.17 10.20 40.44
CA LEU A 147 22.82 10.77 40.44
C LEU A 147 21.78 9.67 40.19
N PRO A 148 20.55 9.79 40.74
CA PRO A 148 19.48 8.88 40.41
C PRO A 148 18.90 9.18 39.02
N VAL A 149 18.46 8.14 38.32
CA VAL A 149 17.62 8.24 37.12
C VAL A 149 16.46 7.27 37.29
N SER A 150 15.26 7.72 37.00
CA SER A 150 14.04 6.90 37.07
C SER A 150 13.29 6.96 35.74
N VAL A 151 12.59 5.89 35.42
CA VAL A 151 11.71 5.84 34.24
C VAL A 151 10.31 5.46 34.70
N ILE A 152 9.30 6.21 34.25
CA ILE A 152 7.89 5.89 34.44
C ILE A 152 7.33 5.42 33.11
N MET A 153 6.69 4.27 33.11
CA MET A 153 5.88 3.78 31.99
C MET A 153 4.41 4.01 32.33
N LEU A 154 3.67 4.60 31.40
CA LEU A 154 2.27 4.96 31.51
C LEU A 154 1.52 4.31 30.36
N ASP A 155 0.39 3.69 30.64
CA ASP A 155 -0.56 3.18 29.64
C ASP A 155 -1.92 3.88 29.87
N ILE A 156 -2.66 4.16 28.80
CA ILE A 156 -3.98 4.80 28.91
C ILE A 156 -5.03 3.71 28.99
N ASP A 157 -5.63 3.58 30.17
CA ASP A 157 -6.71 2.63 30.42
C ASP A 157 -7.88 2.85 29.44
N ASP A 158 -8.41 1.75 28.90
CA ASP A 158 -9.61 1.72 28.06
C ASP A 158 -9.56 2.63 26.81
N PHE A 159 -8.37 2.99 26.32
CA PHE A 159 -8.23 3.90 25.17
C PHE A 159 -8.98 3.40 23.92
N LYS A 160 -8.95 2.09 23.66
CA LYS A 160 -9.71 1.49 22.56
C LYS A 160 -11.23 1.68 22.73
N ASN A 161 -11.76 1.49 23.93
CA ASN A 161 -13.19 1.68 24.22
C ASN A 161 -13.60 3.14 24.02
N TYR A 162 -12.73 4.09 24.39
CA TYR A 162 -12.93 5.50 24.11
C TYR A 162 -12.99 5.79 22.60
N ASN A 163 -12.05 5.24 21.83
CA ASN A 163 -12.03 5.36 20.36
C ASN A 163 -13.27 4.77 19.70
N ASP A 164 -13.72 3.60 20.15
CA ASP A 164 -14.90 2.93 19.58
C ASP A 164 -16.18 3.75 19.83
N LYS A 165 -16.25 4.48 20.96
CA LYS A 165 -17.40 5.30 21.33
C LYS A 165 -17.38 6.71 20.73
N HIS A 166 -16.20 7.32 20.61
CA HIS A 166 -16.05 8.74 20.26
C HIS A 166 -15.35 8.97 18.91
N GLY A 167 -14.85 7.90 18.27
CA GLY A 167 -14.09 7.95 17.02
C GLY A 167 -12.61 8.25 17.22
N HIS A 168 -11.78 7.81 16.27
CA HIS A 168 -10.32 7.97 16.32
C HIS A 168 -9.87 9.44 16.43
N LEU A 169 -10.58 10.38 15.78
CA LEU A 169 -10.25 11.81 15.86
C LEU A 169 -10.37 12.34 17.31
N ALA A 170 -11.33 11.83 18.09
CA ALA A 170 -11.44 12.20 19.49
C ALA A 170 -10.31 11.59 20.33
N GLY A 171 -9.91 10.35 20.02
CA GLY A 171 -8.73 9.72 20.62
C GLY A 171 -7.44 10.47 20.36
N ASP A 172 -7.26 10.98 19.15
CA ASP A 172 -6.10 11.80 18.78
C ASP A 172 -6.01 13.08 19.63
N VAL A 173 -7.15 13.74 19.85
CA VAL A 173 -7.24 14.91 20.74
C VAL A 173 -6.97 14.53 22.20
N LEU A 174 -7.45 13.37 22.65
CA LEU A 174 -7.19 12.84 23.99
C LEU A 174 -5.69 12.61 24.20
N LEU A 175 -5.00 11.96 23.26
CA LEU A 175 -3.56 11.73 23.30
C LEU A 175 -2.77 13.03 23.34
N GLN A 176 -3.13 14.01 22.50
CA GLN A 176 -2.52 15.35 22.53
C GLN A 176 -2.70 16.04 23.88
N THR A 177 -3.88 15.89 24.49
CA THR A 177 -4.19 16.49 25.79
C THR A 177 -3.38 15.85 26.89
N ILE A 178 -3.31 14.51 26.92
CA ILE A 178 -2.50 13.76 27.89
C ILE A 178 -1.03 14.13 27.77
N ALA A 179 -0.49 14.18 26.54
CA ALA A 179 0.88 14.57 26.29
C ALA A 179 1.20 15.98 26.83
N LYS A 180 0.30 16.94 26.62
CA LYS A 180 0.42 18.31 27.17
C LYS A 180 0.35 18.32 28.69
N THR A 181 -0.57 17.57 29.28
CA THR A 181 -0.74 17.46 30.74
C THR A 181 0.51 16.88 31.40
N ILE A 182 1.05 15.78 30.87
CA ILE A 182 2.29 15.19 31.35
C ILE A 182 3.42 16.21 31.24
N ARG A 183 3.63 16.79 30.05
CA ARG A 183 4.69 17.80 29.84
C ARG A 183 4.58 18.98 30.79
N GLY A 184 3.37 19.46 31.11
CA GLY A 184 3.14 20.55 32.04
C GLY A 184 3.40 20.20 33.51
N ALA A 185 3.39 18.91 33.87
CA ALA A 185 3.69 18.44 35.22
C ALA A 185 5.19 18.14 35.44
N LEU A 186 5.98 18.08 34.35
CA LEU A 186 7.39 17.72 34.38
C LEU A 186 8.30 18.95 34.49
N ARG A 187 9.51 18.73 35.01
CA ARG A 187 10.57 19.76 35.01
C ARG A 187 11.18 19.90 33.62
N GLN A 188 12.04 20.90 33.44
CA GLN A 188 12.64 21.18 32.14
C GLN A 188 13.61 20.08 31.68
N GLU A 189 14.28 19.44 32.64
CA GLU A 189 15.24 18.35 32.44
C GLU A 189 14.59 16.98 32.19
N ASP A 190 13.34 16.83 32.62
CA ASP A 190 12.57 15.60 32.46
C ASP A 190 12.06 15.46 31.03
N VAL A 191 11.94 14.22 30.57
CA VAL A 191 11.63 13.93 29.16
C VAL A 191 10.39 13.07 29.08
N VAL A 192 9.34 13.56 28.44
CA VAL A 192 8.17 12.76 28.04
C VAL A 192 8.35 12.24 26.61
N VAL A 193 8.04 10.97 26.43
CA VAL A 193 8.10 10.22 25.18
C VAL A 193 6.78 9.51 24.95
N ARG A 194 6.29 9.47 23.71
CA ARG A 194 5.28 8.51 23.28
C ARG A 194 5.97 7.20 22.90
N TYR A 195 5.74 6.17 23.70
CA TYR A 195 6.37 4.86 23.53
C TYR A 195 5.60 3.97 22.55
N GLY A 196 4.27 4.02 22.60
CA GLY A 196 3.36 3.21 21.79
C GLY A 196 2.17 4.00 21.26
N GLY A 197 1.09 3.30 20.87
CA GLY A 197 -0.14 3.96 20.40
C GLY A 197 -0.77 4.83 21.49
N ASP A 198 -0.92 4.26 22.67
CA ASP A 198 -1.51 4.83 23.88
C ASP A 198 -0.53 4.86 25.07
N GLU A 199 0.67 4.31 24.90
CA GLU A 199 1.69 4.25 25.94
C GLU A 199 2.62 5.47 25.92
N PHE A 200 2.92 6.00 27.10
CA PHE A 200 3.91 7.06 27.33
C PHE A 200 5.04 6.58 28.24
N ALA A 201 6.22 7.15 28.07
CA ALA A 201 7.35 6.96 28.95
C ALA A 201 7.88 8.32 29.42
N VAL A 202 8.32 8.40 30.67
CA VAL A 202 8.94 9.60 31.23
C VAL A 202 10.30 9.24 31.81
N ILE A 203 11.34 9.96 31.40
CA ILE A 203 12.65 9.91 32.05
C ILE A 203 12.70 11.04 33.08
N LEU A 204 12.95 10.69 34.34
CA LEU A 204 13.18 11.63 35.44
C LEU A 204 14.67 11.62 35.80
N THR A 205 15.29 12.80 35.74
CA THR A 205 16.71 12.96 36.08
C THR A 205 16.89 13.60 37.45
N GLY A 206 17.86 13.11 38.21
CA GLY A 206 18.21 13.61 39.55
C GLY A 206 19.20 14.75 39.58
#